data_AF-A0A292QZ69-F1
#
_entry.id   AF-A0A292QZ69-F1
#
_cell.length_a   1.000
_cell.length_b   1.000
_cell.length_c   1.000
_cell.angle_alpha   90.00
_cell.angle_beta   90.00
_cell.angle_gamma   90.00
#
_symmetry.space_group_name_H-M   'P 1'
#
loop_
_entity.id
_entity.type
_entity.pdbx_description
1 polymer ?
#
loop_
_entity_poly.entity_id
_entity_poly.type
_entity_poly.pdbx_seq_one_letter_code
_entity_poly.pdbx_strand_id
1 'polypeptide(L)' 'MKKVLLLTILFSIISMPTLAYEKHYIKNSKGQTTAYTKTYSNGKTDVYNFKGQKQYTYKRDSSGKITKYSTKGQKLGTYK' A
#
# COMPACT_ATOMS: atom_id res chain seq x y z
N MET A 1 23.22 33.43 -9.92
CA MET A 1 22.41 32.99 -8.76
C MET A 1 21.14 32.22 -9.16
N LYS A 2 20.36 32.67 -10.16
CA LYS A 2 19.12 31.99 -10.59
C LYS A 2 19.30 30.51 -11.02
N LYS A 3 20.43 30.18 -11.66
CA LYS A 3 20.76 28.81 -12.11
C LYS A 3 21.02 27.81 -10.96
N VAL A 4 21.56 28.29 -9.84
CA VAL A 4 21.83 27.46 -8.66
C VAL A 4 20.53 27.16 -7.91
N LEU A 5 19.62 28.14 -7.85
CA LEU A 5 18.29 27.97 -7.27
C LEU A 5 17.45 26.93 -8.03
N LEU A 6 17.54 26.91 -9.36
CA LEU A 6 16.86 25.89 -10.17
C LEU A 6 17.42 24.48 -9.90
N LEU A 7 18.74 24.37 -9.71
CA LEU A 7 19.40 23.10 -9.45
C LEU A 7 19.01 22.51 -8.09
N THR A 8 18.88 23.36 -7.07
CA THR A 8 18.44 22.94 -5.72
C THR A 8 16.96 22.54 -5.68
N ILE A 9 16.11 23.19 -6.47
CA ILE A 9 14.69 22.78 -6.63
C ILE A 9 14.62 21.43 -7.35
N LEU A 10 15.45 21.19 -8.36
CA LEU A 10 15.44 19.91 -9.09
C LEU A 10 15.94 18.75 -8.22
N PHE A 11 16.97 18.96 -7.40
CA PHE A 11 17.48 17.95 -6.45
C PHE A 11 16.47 17.58 -5.35
N SER A 12 15.67 18.54 -4.88
CA SER A 12 14.69 18.29 -3.83
C SER A 12 13.51 17.43 -4.30
N ILE A 13 13.13 17.50 -5.59
CA ILE A 13 12.07 16.66 -6.18
C ILE A 13 12.53 15.19 -6.31
N ILE A 14 13.82 14.95 -6.56
CA ILE A 14 14.39 13.59 -6.72
C ILE A 14 14.49 12.87 -5.37
N SER A 15 14.58 13.62 -4.26
CA SER A 15 14.74 13.05 -2.91
C SER A 15 13.46 12.52 -2.27
N MET A 16 12.30 12.65 -2.93
CA MET A 16 11.05 12.11 -2.39
C MET A 16 11.08 10.58 -2.38
N PRO A 17 10.93 9.92 -1.22
CA PRO A 17 10.89 8.47 -1.17
C PRO A 17 9.65 7.97 -1.93
N THR A 18 9.88 7.27 -3.04
CA THR A 18 8.87 6.66 -3.91
C THR A 18 8.28 5.38 -3.30
N LEU A 19 7.91 5.41 -2.02
CA LEU A 19 7.12 4.32 -1.45
C LEU A 19 5.66 4.63 -1.72
N ALA A 20 5.19 4.16 -2.88
CA ALA A 20 3.79 4.22 -3.32
C ALA A 20 2.80 3.50 -2.38
N TYR A 21 3.28 2.93 -1.28
CA TYR A 21 2.47 2.24 -0.28
C TYR A 21 3.15 2.22 1.09
N GLU A 22 2.33 2.20 2.13
CA GLU A 22 2.71 1.86 3.50
C GLU A 22 2.69 0.34 3.67
N LYS A 23 3.72 -0.25 4.29
CA LYS A 23 3.82 -1.69 4.53
C LYS A 23 3.64 -2.01 6.02
N HIS A 24 2.65 -2.83 6.36
CA HIS A 24 2.37 -3.25 7.73
C HIS A 24 2.49 -4.77 7.91
N TYR A 25 3.26 -5.23 8.89
CA TYR A 25 3.46 -6.65 9.20
C TYR A 25 2.43 -7.15 10.22
N ILE A 26 1.89 -8.34 9.96
CA ILE A 26 0.97 -9.04 10.86
C ILE A 26 1.77 -10.10 11.60
N LYS A 27 1.83 -10.00 12.93
CA LYS A 27 2.57 -10.91 13.80
C LYS A 27 1.60 -11.83 14.57
N ASN A 28 2.02 -13.06 14.84
CA ASN A 28 1.32 -13.95 15.76
C ASN A 28 1.64 -13.63 17.23
N SER A 29 1.05 -14.38 18.18
CA SER A 29 1.29 -14.24 19.62
C SER A 29 2.75 -14.46 20.05
N LYS A 30 3.55 -15.11 19.20
CA LYS A 30 5.00 -15.34 19.41
C LYS A 30 5.86 -14.24 18.76
N GLY A 31 5.25 -13.19 18.21
CA GLY A 31 5.96 -12.09 17.55
C GLY A 31 6.46 -12.39 16.14
N GLN A 32 6.15 -13.57 15.58
CA GLN A 32 6.58 -13.97 14.25
C GLN A 32 5.65 -13.40 13.17
N THR A 33 6.23 -12.86 12.10
CA THR A 33 5.46 -12.36 10.95
C THR A 33 4.79 -13.50 10.20
N THR A 34 3.47 -13.48 10.10
CA THR A 34 2.65 -14.48 9.38
C THR A 34 2.10 -13.94 8.06
N ALA A 35 1.96 -12.63 7.95
CA ALA A 35 1.46 -11.94 6.77
C ALA A 35 1.92 -10.47 6.76
N TYR A 36 1.69 -9.77 5.65
CA TYR A 36 1.84 -8.33 5.60
C TYR A 36 0.84 -7.71 4.62
N THR A 37 0.64 -6.40 4.76
CA THR A 37 -0.19 -5.61 3.87
C THR A 37 0.61 -4.50 3.22
N LYS A 38 0.16 -4.06 2.04
CA LYS A 38 0.62 -2.84 1.36
C LYS A 38 -0.59 -1.95 1.13
N THR A 39 -0.64 -0.79 1.78
CA THR A 39 -1.74 0.19 1.67
C THR A 39 -1.29 1.36 0.81
N TYR A 40 -2.04 1.64 -0.23
CA TYR A 40 -1.75 2.68 -1.21
C TYR A 40 -2.60 3.91 -0.91
N SER A 41 -2.12 5.10 -1.29
CA SER A 41 -2.82 6.38 -1.07
C SER A 41 -4.20 6.46 -1.73
N ASN A 42 -4.45 5.63 -2.76
CA ASN A 42 -5.73 5.54 -3.47
C ASN A 42 -6.77 4.63 -2.78
N GLY A 43 -6.57 4.26 -1.51
CA GLY A 43 -7.51 3.44 -0.75
C GLY A 43 -7.49 1.95 -1.08
N LYS A 44 -6.51 1.49 -1.87
CA LYS A 44 -6.26 0.06 -2.13
C LYS A 44 -5.35 -0.51 -1.03
N THR A 45 -5.65 -1.71 -0.56
CA THR A 45 -4.78 -2.49 0.33
C THR A 45 -4.58 -3.90 -0.21
N ASP A 46 -3.35 -4.28 -0.54
CA ASP A 46 -3.00 -5.64 -0.96
C ASP A 46 -2.52 -6.46 0.25
N VAL A 47 -3.00 -7.69 0.39
CA VAL A 47 -2.63 -8.59 1.48
C VAL A 47 -1.80 -9.75 0.95
N TYR A 48 -0.70 -10.05 1.64
CA TYR A 48 0.28 -11.05 1.28
C TYR A 48 0.53 -12.01 2.43
N ASN A 49 0.78 -13.29 2.13
CA ASN A 49 1.27 -14.23 3.12
C ASN A 49 2.77 -13.98 3.42
N PHE A 50 3.33 -14.66 4.42
CA PHE A 50 4.75 -14.55 4.78
C PHE A 50 5.72 -14.89 3.62
N LYS A 51 5.29 -15.71 2.65
CA LYS A 51 6.05 -16.07 1.45
C LYS A 51 6.03 -14.97 0.37
N GLY A 52 5.32 -13.87 0.60
CA GLY A 52 5.19 -12.77 -0.36
C GLY A 52 4.17 -13.02 -1.47
N GLN A 53 3.33 -14.05 -1.36
CA GLN A 53 2.27 -14.31 -2.33
C GLN A 53 1.02 -13.52 -1.97
N LYS A 54 0.50 -12.77 -2.93
CA LYS A 54 -0.74 -12.00 -2.78
C LYS A 54 -1.92 -12.94 -2.59
N GLN A 55 -2.73 -12.68 -1.57
CA GLN A 55 -3.91 -13.47 -1.21
C GLN A 55 -5.20 -12.81 -1.69
N TYR A 56 -5.33 -11.49 -1.48
CA TYR A 56 -6.50 -10.70 -1.89
C TYR A 56 -6.20 -9.20 -1.84
N THR A 57 -7.15 -8.39 -2.30
CA THR A 57 -7.11 -6.93 -2.27
C THR A 57 -8.37 -6.38 -1.62
N TYR A 58 -8.21 -5.36 -0.76
CA TYR A 58 -9.30 -4.48 -0.37
C TYR A 58 -9.25 -3.17 -1.17
N LYS A 59 -10.41 -2.64 -1.53
CA LYS A 59 -10.55 -1.26 -2.04
C LYS A 59 -11.58 -0.52 -1.20
N ARG A 60 -11.21 0.65 -0.70
CA ARG A 60 -12.11 1.59 -0.04
C ARG A 60 -12.58 2.63 -1.04
N ASP A 61 -13.89 2.85 -1.11
CA ASP A 61 -14.45 3.96 -1.89
C ASP A 61 -14.57 5.24 -1.04
N SER A 62 -14.97 6.34 -1.68
CA SER A 62 -15.12 7.65 -1.02
C SER A 62 -16.17 7.67 0.10
N SER A 63 -17.10 6.70 0.13
CA SER A 63 -18.10 6.56 1.19
C SER A 63 -17.58 5.78 2.40
N GLY A 64 -16.35 5.27 2.34
CA GLY A 64 -15.72 4.45 3.37
C GLY A 64 -16.01 2.95 3.24
N LYS A 65 -16.86 2.54 2.30
CA LYS A 65 -17.22 1.14 2.06
C LYS A 65 -16.02 0.36 1.51
N ILE A 66 -15.76 -0.81 2.08
CA ILE A 66 -14.58 -1.64 1.78
C ILE A 66 -15.03 -2.89 1.01
N THR A 67 -14.51 -3.09 -0.20
CA THR A 67 -14.79 -4.30 -0.99
C THR A 67 -13.55 -5.18 -1.09
N LYS A 68 -13.70 -6.48 -0.83
CA LYS A 68 -12.67 -7.50 -0.98
C LYS A 68 -12.74 -8.12 -2.37
N TYR A 69 -11.58 -8.27 -2.98
CA TYR A 69 -11.40 -8.89 -4.28
C TYR A 69 -10.40 -10.04 -4.18
N SER A 70 -10.66 -11.10 -4.95
CA SER A 70 -9.69 -12.18 -5.15
C SER A 70 -8.47 -11.68 -5.93
N THR A 71 -7.43 -12.50 -6.00
CA THR A 71 -6.25 -12.23 -6.84
C THR A 71 -6.59 -12.08 -8.32
N LYS A 72 -7.70 -12.69 -8.78
CA LYS A 72 -8.23 -12.57 -10.15
C LYS A 72 -9.15 -11.36 -10.34
N GLY A 73 -9.32 -10.50 -9.33
CA GLY A 73 -10.17 -9.31 -9.41
C GLY A 73 -11.66 -9.55 -9.21
N GLN A 74 -12.07 -10.77 -8.84
CA GLN A 74 -13.48 -11.10 -8.58
C GLN A 74 -13.88 -10.56 -7.21
N LYS A 75 -15.06 -9.93 -7.11
CA LYS A 75 -15.62 -9.47 -5.85
C LYS A 75 -15.94 -10.66 -4.95
N LEU A 76 -15.38 -10.67 -3.73
CA LEU A 76 -15.62 -11.70 -2.72
C LEU A 76 -16.60 -11.24 -1.63
N GLY A 77 -16.70 -9.94 -1.39
CA GLY A 77 -17.59 -9.40 -0.35
C GLY A 77 -17.39 -7.90 -0.14
N THR A 78 -18.31 -7.29 0.59
CA THR A 78 -18.26 -5.87 0.95
C THR A 78 -18.60 -5.68 2.42
N TYR A 79 -17.90 -4.74 3.07
CA TYR A 79 -17.97 -4.41 4.48
C TYR A 79 -18.20 -2.90 4.63
N LYS A 80 -18.92 -2.50 5.68
CA LYS A 80 -19.18 -1.11 6.05
C LYS A 80 -18.55 -0.83 7.39
#